data_AF-A0AA35R9S2-F1
#
_entry.id   AF-A0AA35R9S2-F1
#
_cell.length_a   1.000
_cell.length_b   1.000
_cell.length_c   1.000
_cell.angle_alpha   90.00
_cell.angle_beta   90.00
_cell.angle_gamma   90.00
#
_symmetry.space_group_name_H-M   'P 1'
#
loop_
_entity.id
_entity.type
_entity.pdbx_description
1 polymer ?
#
loop_
_entity_poly.entity_id
_entity_poly.type
_entity_poly.pdbx_seq_one_letter_code
_entity_poly.pdbx_strand_id
1 'polypeptide(L)'
;MPKSFKLELEEGAHVFLPGETVNGAVVLELARPKKLLSVQVSLVGWVEVLSETFSAKKQFMEDSTTAWSKPETESFGTLPEGRHVLPFSFTLPNDIPPSLENEGDCGKIKYRLYGKIKSGKLQSGGVVEKALRIVELVNCKQPDLQNPAHGMHKVDQSLFYFANTSMELNVELPRTGFKLEEDVPLTIGVDGCKSRISLTARLVRRATAGVHGALTIDAEKVAKVALKSCKPSQNGTTVLWAPSLKIPRTDPSLKSDVINVSYCVQVTAKSQWRPKLCVEIPVIIGNVSM
;
A
#
# COMPACT_ATOMS: atom_id res chain seq x y z
N MET A 1 -34.13 -11.87 18.24
CA MET A 1 -32.81 -11.21 18.11
C MET A 1 -32.71 -10.09 19.16
N PRO A 2 -31.53 -9.58 19.53
CA PRO A 2 -31.46 -8.37 20.36
C PRO A 2 -32.14 -7.20 19.64
N LYS A 3 -32.63 -6.20 20.39
CA LYS A 3 -33.22 -4.97 19.85
C LYS A 3 -32.15 -4.12 19.14
N SER A 4 -30.95 -4.10 19.71
CA SER A 4 -29.76 -3.48 19.11
C SER A 4 -28.54 -4.35 19.40
N PHE A 5 -27.64 -4.45 18.42
CA PHE A 5 -26.34 -5.11 18.56
C PHE A 5 -25.35 -4.29 17.74
N LYS A 6 -24.29 -3.78 18.39
CA LYS A 6 -23.30 -2.90 17.76
C LYS A 6 -21.90 -3.13 18.33
N LEU A 7 -20.90 -2.81 17.53
CA LEU A 7 -19.51 -2.65 17.97
C LEU A 7 -19.20 -1.16 18.10
N GLU A 8 -18.84 -0.72 19.29
CA GLU A 8 -18.39 0.64 19.56
C GLU A 8 -16.88 0.59 19.85
N LEU A 9 -16.15 1.53 19.26
CA LEU A 9 -14.73 1.74 19.54
C LEU A 9 -14.65 2.96 20.44
N GLU A 10 -13.54 3.12 21.16
CA GLU A 10 -13.27 4.36 21.90
C GLU A 10 -13.35 5.59 20.97
N GLU A 11 -13.77 6.72 21.53
CA GLU A 11 -14.08 7.93 20.76
C GLU A 11 -12.83 8.44 20.00
N GLY A 12 -12.96 8.62 18.69
CA GLY A 12 -11.85 9.02 17.81
C GLY A 12 -10.94 7.86 17.34
N ALA A 13 -11.09 6.64 17.85
CA ALA A 13 -10.26 5.50 17.50
C ALA A 13 -10.74 4.81 16.20
N HIS A 14 -10.41 5.40 15.05
CA HIS A 14 -10.74 4.86 13.72
C HIS A 14 -9.50 4.46 12.89
N VAL A 15 -8.35 5.01 13.24
CA VAL A 15 -7.06 4.78 12.59
C VAL A 15 -6.08 4.35 13.67
N PHE A 16 -5.38 3.25 13.41
CA PHE A 16 -4.43 2.64 14.35
C PHE A 16 -3.06 2.47 13.70
N LEU A 17 -2.02 2.48 14.53
CA LEU A 17 -0.65 2.15 14.15
C LEU A 17 -0.34 0.69 14.52
N PRO A 18 0.64 0.05 13.86
CA PRO A 18 1.19 -1.23 14.32
C PRO A 18 1.59 -1.18 15.80
N GLY A 19 1.29 -2.23 16.55
CA GLY A 19 1.55 -2.30 18.00
C GLY A 19 0.51 -1.64 18.90
N GLU A 20 -0.41 -0.82 18.36
CA GLU A 20 -1.45 -0.19 19.17
C GLU A 20 -2.53 -1.17 19.61
N THR A 21 -3.25 -0.80 20.67
CA THR A 21 -4.35 -1.59 21.19
C THR A 21 -5.69 -1.03 20.69
N VAL A 22 -6.48 -1.87 20.04
CA VAL A 22 -7.87 -1.59 19.65
C VAL A 22 -8.78 -1.92 20.83
N ASN A 23 -9.22 -0.88 21.53
CA ASN A 23 -10.19 -0.98 22.62
C ASN A 23 -11.61 -0.63 22.13
N GLY A 24 -12.59 -1.32 22.68
CA GLY A 24 -13.99 -1.05 22.39
C GLY A 24 -14.93 -1.84 23.27
N ALA A 25 -16.21 -1.77 22.93
CA ALA A 25 -17.24 -2.55 23.58
C ALA A 25 -18.28 -3.07 22.59
N VAL A 26 -18.79 -4.25 22.90
CA VAL A 26 -20.01 -4.78 22.31
C VAL A 26 -21.20 -4.18 23.07
N VAL A 27 -22.06 -3.45 22.35
CA VAL A 27 -23.27 -2.88 22.92
C VAL A 27 -24.49 -3.70 22.49
N LEU A 28 -25.17 -4.28 23.48
CA LEU A 28 -26.37 -5.10 23.29
C LEU A 28 -27.54 -4.44 24.01
N GLU A 29 -28.67 -4.28 23.32
CA GLU A 29 -29.92 -3.88 23.94
C GLU A 29 -30.92 -5.05 23.83
N LEU A 30 -31.36 -5.56 24.97
CA LEU A 30 -32.26 -6.70 25.07
C LEU A 30 -33.63 -6.21 25.54
N ALA A 31 -34.68 -6.52 24.78
CA ALA A 31 -36.07 -6.20 25.16
C ALA A 31 -36.67 -7.20 26.16
N ARG A 32 -35.99 -8.34 26.40
CA ARG A 32 -36.33 -9.38 27.37
C ARG A 32 -35.05 -10.13 27.76
N PRO A 33 -34.98 -10.80 28.93
CA PRO A 33 -33.85 -11.62 29.30
C PRO A 33 -33.57 -12.70 28.25
N LYS A 34 -32.29 -12.97 27.96
CA LYS A 34 -31.89 -13.90 26.89
C LYS A 34 -30.81 -14.87 27.36
N LYS A 35 -31.04 -16.15 27.12
CA LYS A 35 -30.07 -17.24 27.35
C LYS A 35 -29.03 -17.27 26.23
N LEU A 36 -27.75 -17.18 26.58
CA LEU A 36 -26.61 -17.11 25.68
C LEU A 36 -25.48 -18.02 26.20
N LEU A 37 -24.59 -18.43 25.28
CA LEU A 37 -23.36 -19.14 25.62
C LEU A 37 -22.19 -18.17 25.77
N SER A 38 -22.01 -17.32 24.76
CA SER A 38 -20.98 -16.29 24.78
C SER A 38 -21.26 -15.17 23.77
N VAL A 39 -20.59 -14.05 23.98
CA VAL A 39 -20.44 -12.93 23.05
C VAL A 39 -18.98 -12.86 22.70
N GLN A 40 -18.66 -13.11 21.45
CA GLN A 40 -17.29 -13.14 20.95
C GLN A 40 -17.05 -11.97 20.01
N VAL A 41 -15.84 -11.45 20.03
CA VAL A 41 -15.35 -10.46 19.08
C VAL A 41 -14.16 -11.08 18.35
N SER A 42 -14.08 -10.94 17.03
CA SER A 42 -12.88 -11.30 16.27
C SER A 42 -12.40 -10.13 15.41
N LEU A 43 -11.09 -9.94 15.37
CA LEU A 43 -10.39 -9.05 14.46
C LEU A 43 -9.88 -9.88 13.30
N VAL A 44 -10.29 -9.55 12.08
CA VAL A 44 -9.93 -10.33 10.89
C VAL A 44 -9.34 -9.41 9.83
N GLY A 45 -8.26 -9.86 9.19
CA GLY A 45 -7.58 -9.20 8.09
C GLY A 45 -7.69 -10.00 6.79
N TRP A 46 -8.08 -9.33 5.70
CA TRP A 46 -8.12 -9.91 4.35
C TRP A 46 -7.29 -9.14 3.37
N VAL A 47 -6.72 -9.91 2.44
CA VAL A 47 -6.22 -9.40 1.17
C VAL A 47 -7.23 -9.72 0.08
N GLU A 48 -7.55 -8.72 -0.73
CA GLU A 48 -8.43 -8.83 -1.87
C GLU A 48 -7.67 -8.34 -3.11
N VAL A 49 -7.44 -9.22 -4.08
CA VAL A 49 -6.88 -8.85 -5.38
C VAL A 49 -7.99 -8.99 -6.41
N LEU A 50 -8.23 -7.93 -7.18
CA LEU A 50 -9.06 -7.96 -8.37
C LEU A 50 -8.24 -7.43 -9.55
N SER A 51 -8.28 -8.17 -10.65
CA SER A 51 -7.86 -7.77 -11.99
C SER A 51 -8.94 -8.16 -13.00
N GLU A 52 -8.78 -7.76 -14.26
CA GLU A 52 -9.72 -8.11 -15.33
C GLU A 52 -9.93 -9.62 -15.50
N THR A 53 -8.92 -10.43 -15.19
CA THR A 53 -8.91 -11.89 -15.43
C THR A 53 -8.87 -12.72 -14.16
N PHE A 54 -8.63 -12.10 -13.00
CA PHE A 54 -8.40 -12.81 -11.75
C PHE A 54 -8.98 -12.06 -10.55
N SER A 55 -9.69 -12.78 -9.68
CA SER A 55 -10.15 -12.26 -8.39
C SER A 55 -9.83 -13.27 -7.30
N ALA A 56 -9.12 -12.84 -6.26
CA ALA A 56 -8.86 -13.63 -5.07
C ALA A 56 -9.11 -12.83 -3.79
N LYS A 57 -9.73 -13.48 -2.81
CA LYS A 57 -9.88 -12.98 -1.46
C LYS A 57 -9.33 -14.02 -0.50
N LYS A 58 -8.39 -13.62 0.36
CA LYS A 58 -7.78 -14.51 1.33
C LYS A 58 -7.69 -13.84 2.69
N GLN A 59 -8.14 -14.54 3.72
CA GLN A 59 -7.88 -14.17 5.10
C GLN A 59 -6.43 -14.51 5.41
N PHE A 60 -5.67 -13.54 5.93
CA PHE A 60 -4.27 -13.76 6.35
C PHE A 60 -4.09 -13.61 7.86
N MET A 61 -5.09 -13.08 8.57
CA MET A 61 -5.05 -12.86 10.02
C MET A 61 -6.45 -13.05 10.62
N GLU A 62 -6.51 -13.68 11.78
CA GLU A 62 -7.66 -13.67 12.67
C GLU A 62 -7.19 -13.76 14.12
N ASP A 63 -7.68 -12.85 14.95
CA ASP A 63 -7.56 -12.87 16.40
C ASP A 63 -8.96 -12.80 17.02
N SER A 64 -9.19 -13.45 18.15
CA SER A 64 -10.52 -13.53 18.76
C SER A 64 -10.47 -13.46 20.28
N THR A 65 -11.43 -12.72 20.85
CA THR A 65 -11.61 -12.57 22.29
C THR A 65 -13.07 -12.78 22.68
N THR A 66 -13.30 -13.14 23.94
CA THR A 66 -14.65 -13.35 24.47
C THR A 66 -15.00 -12.19 25.39
N ALA A 67 -15.88 -11.30 24.92
CA ALA A 67 -16.34 -10.14 25.69
C ALA A 67 -17.28 -10.52 26.85
N TRP A 68 -17.98 -11.65 26.71
CA TRP A 68 -18.81 -12.22 27.77
C TRP A 68 -19.01 -13.71 27.54
N SER A 69 -19.03 -14.50 28.61
CA SER A 69 -19.39 -15.91 28.58
C SER A 69 -20.31 -16.26 29.73
N LYS A 70 -21.06 -17.35 29.54
CA LYS A 70 -21.75 -18.00 30.64
C LYS A 70 -20.77 -18.40 31.77
N PRO A 71 -21.26 -18.56 33.01
CA PRO A 71 -20.51 -19.26 34.05
C PRO A 71 -20.13 -20.68 33.60
N GLU A 72 -18.98 -21.18 34.06
CA GLU A 72 -18.51 -22.53 33.68
C GLU A 72 -19.46 -23.63 34.16
N THR A 73 -20.08 -23.43 35.33
CA THR A 73 -20.98 -24.37 36.00
C THR A 73 -22.36 -24.49 35.35
N GLU A 74 -22.75 -23.55 34.49
CA GLU A 74 -24.09 -23.50 33.90
C GLU A 74 -24.09 -23.91 32.42
N SER A 75 -25.18 -24.51 31.93
CA SER A 75 -25.31 -24.80 30.49
C SER A 75 -25.49 -23.53 29.64
N PHE A 76 -26.07 -22.47 30.22
CA PHE A 76 -26.32 -21.18 29.58
C PHE A 76 -26.20 -20.06 30.61
N GLY A 77 -25.67 -18.91 30.22
CA GLY A 77 -25.77 -17.68 30.99
C GLY A 77 -26.99 -16.88 30.55
N THR A 78 -27.60 -16.11 31.45
CA THR A 78 -28.73 -15.24 31.12
C THR A 78 -28.30 -13.78 31.23
N LEU A 79 -28.34 -13.04 30.11
CA LEU A 79 -28.27 -11.59 30.16
C LEU A 79 -29.68 -11.03 30.43
N PRO A 80 -29.86 -10.19 31.45
CA PRO A 80 -31.18 -9.61 31.76
C PRO A 80 -31.63 -8.63 30.66
N GLU A 81 -32.89 -8.22 30.73
CA GLU A 81 -33.39 -7.12 29.92
C GLU A 81 -32.58 -5.83 30.16
N GLY A 82 -32.43 -5.00 29.13
CA GLY A 82 -31.74 -3.73 29.21
C GLY A 82 -30.50 -3.63 28.32
N ARG A 83 -29.70 -2.58 28.56
CA ARG A 83 -28.48 -2.27 27.82
C ARG A 83 -27.26 -2.90 28.52
N HIS A 84 -26.47 -3.65 27.76
CA HIS A 84 -25.22 -4.28 28.18
C HIS A 84 -24.07 -3.70 27.37
N VAL A 85 -22.98 -3.37 28.05
CA VAL A 85 -21.74 -2.87 27.46
C VAL A 85 -20.64 -3.85 27.85
N LEU A 86 -20.17 -4.64 26.89
CA LEU A 86 -19.23 -5.73 27.12
C LEU A 86 -17.89 -5.37 26.48
N PRO A 87 -16.86 -5.01 27.27
CA PRO A 87 -15.59 -4.52 26.72
C PRO A 87 -14.82 -5.62 25.99
N PHE A 88 -14.01 -5.21 25.02
CA PHE A 88 -13.02 -6.05 24.34
C PHE A 88 -11.75 -5.24 24.07
N SER A 89 -10.64 -5.94 23.89
CA SER A 89 -9.34 -5.35 23.59
C SER A 89 -8.52 -6.29 22.71
N PHE A 90 -7.83 -5.74 21.71
CA PHE A 90 -6.90 -6.45 20.83
C PHE A 90 -5.61 -5.66 20.70
N THR A 91 -4.45 -6.30 20.84
CA THR A 91 -3.16 -5.66 20.55
C THR A 91 -2.75 -6.00 19.12
N LEU A 92 -2.57 -4.99 18.28
CA LEU A 92 -2.15 -5.18 16.90
C LEU A 92 -0.69 -5.67 16.87
N PRO A 93 -0.35 -6.68 16.04
CA PRO A 93 1.03 -7.06 15.80
C PRO A 93 1.86 -5.87 15.29
N ASN A 94 3.16 -5.84 15.61
CA ASN A 94 4.06 -4.77 15.14
C ASN A 94 4.36 -4.87 13.65
N ASP A 95 4.24 -6.06 13.06
CA ASP A 95 4.46 -6.38 11.66
C ASP A 95 3.15 -6.42 10.85
N ILE A 96 2.04 -5.93 11.44
CA ILE A 96 0.76 -5.91 10.76
C ILE A 96 0.81 -5.03 9.50
N PRO A 97 0.39 -5.53 8.33
CA PRO A 97 0.35 -4.71 7.13
C PRO A 97 -0.58 -3.50 7.29
N PRO A 98 -0.22 -2.29 6.81
CA PRO A 98 -1.15 -1.18 6.74
C PRO A 98 -2.31 -1.48 5.79
N SER A 99 -3.45 -0.85 6.07
CA SER A 99 -4.64 -0.90 5.22
C SER A 99 -4.36 -0.25 3.87
N LEU A 100 -4.80 -0.91 2.80
CA LEU A 100 -4.65 -0.47 1.42
C LEU A 100 -6.04 -0.46 0.78
N GLU A 101 -6.53 0.73 0.46
CA GLU A 101 -7.91 0.94 0.00
C GLU A 101 -8.01 1.49 -1.43
N ASN A 102 -6.90 1.93 -2.02
CA ASN A 102 -6.90 2.69 -3.27
C ASN A 102 -7.43 1.92 -4.48
N GLU A 103 -7.95 2.70 -5.43
CA GLU A 103 -8.41 2.27 -6.74
C GLU A 103 -7.19 1.99 -7.63
N GLY A 104 -7.05 0.74 -8.07
CA GLY A 104 -5.99 0.27 -8.94
C GLY A 104 -5.87 -1.26 -8.83
N ASP A 105 -5.07 -1.85 -9.72
CA ASP A 105 -4.94 -3.31 -9.78
C ASP A 105 -4.09 -3.87 -8.63
N CYS A 106 -3.52 -3.05 -7.75
CA CYS A 106 -2.54 -3.41 -6.72
C CYS A 106 -3.07 -4.29 -5.56
N GLY A 107 -4.37 -4.57 -5.51
CA GLY A 107 -5.01 -5.28 -4.41
C GLY A 107 -5.33 -4.38 -3.21
N LYS A 108 -6.08 -4.92 -2.25
CA LYS A 108 -6.61 -4.22 -1.07
C LYS A 108 -6.30 -5.02 0.19
N ILE A 109 -5.93 -4.33 1.26
CA ILE A 109 -5.76 -4.88 2.61
C ILE A 109 -6.83 -4.26 3.49
N LYS A 110 -7.71 -5.09 4.07
CA LYS A 110 -8.86 -4.64 4.87
C LYS A 110 -8.87 -5.34 6.21
N TYR A 111 -9.22 -4.58 7.26
CA TYR A 111 -9.43 -5.10 8.61
C TYR A 111 -10.85 -4.85 9.07
N ARG A 112 -11.45 -5.82 9.73
CA ARG A 112 -12.78 -5.69 10.34
C ARG A 112 -12.85 -6.42 11.66
N LEU A 113 -13.60 -5.84 12.58
CA LEU A 113 -14.08 -6.49 13.78
C LEU A 113 -15.42 -7.17 13.49
N TYR A 114 -15.63 -8.37 14.02
CA TYR A 114 -16.91 -9.05 14.03
C TYR A 114 -17.37 -9.30 15.45
N GLY A 115 -18.59 -8.88 15.77
CA GLY A 115 -19.29 -9.29 16.98
C GLY A 115 -20.19 -10.46 16.65
N LYS A 116 -20.07 -11.57 17.39
CA LYS A 116 -20.92 -12.75 17.22
C LYS A 116 -21.53 -13.19 18.55
N ILE A 117 -22.84 -13.41 18.54
CA ILE A 117 -23.57 -13.95 19.68
C ILE A 117 -23.75 -15.45 19.48
N LYS A 118 -23.18 -16.26 20.38
CA LYS A 118 -23.42 -17.71 20.42
C LYS A 118 -24.59 -17.98 21.36
N SER A 119 -25.70 -18.49 20.81
CA SER A 119 -26.81 -19.07 21.56
C SER A 119 -26.93 -20.55 21.24
N GLY A 120 -27.30 -21.41 22.18
CA GLY A 120 -27.42 -22.86 21.94
C GLY A 120 -28.56 -23.29 21.03
N LYS A 121 -29.29 -22.36 20.39
CA LYS A 121 -30.24 -22.67 19.32
C LYS A 121 -29.52 -22.58 17.97
N LEU A 122 -29.89 -23.45 17.03
CA LEU A 122 -29.31 -23.58 15.68
C LEU A 122 -29.35 -22.27 14.84
N GLN A 123 -30.18 -21.30 15.23
CA GLN A 123 -30.10 -19.95 14.68
C GLN A 123 -28.89 -19.24 15.29
N SER A 124 -27.78 -19.25 14.54
CA SER A 124 -26.63 -18.37 14.76
C SER A 124 -27.14 -16.97 15.12
N GLY A 125 -26.70 -16.45 16.27
CA GLY A 125 -27.03 -15.09 16.66
C GLY A 125 -26.58 -14.10 15.58
N GLY A 126 -27.16 -12.89 15.60
CA GLY A 126 -26.76 -11.83 14.69
C GLY A 126 -25.24 -11.66 14.68
N VAL A 127 -24.71 -11.25 13.53
CA VAL A 127 -23.30 -10.85 13.35
C VAL A 127 -23.32 -9.38 13.02
N VAL A 128 -22.46 -8.60 13.67
CA VAL A 128 -22.20 -7.22 13.31
C VAL A 128 -20.74 -7.05 12.96
N GLU A 129 -20.45 -6.11 12.06
CA GLU A 129 -19.10 -5.81 11.65
C GLU A 129 -18.78 -4.33 11.79
N LYS A 130 -17.50 -4.02 11.99
CA LYS A 130 -16.98 -2.66 12.00
C LYS A 130 -15.60 -2.62 11.34
N ALA A 131 -15.43 -1.75 10.36
CA ALA A 131 -14.14 -1.59 9.68
C ALA A 131 -13.12 -0.90 10.58
N LEU A 132 -11.86 -1.30 10.43
CA LEU A 132 -10.70 -0.69 11.07
C LEU A 132 -9.71 -0.26 9.99
N ARG A 133 -9.05 0.87 10.21
CA ARG A 133 -7.97 1.35 9.36
C ARG A 133 -6.66 1.28 10.13
N ILE A 134 -5.67 0.65 9.53
CA ILE A 134 -4.31 0.57 10.04
C ILE A 134 -3.41 1.38 9.12
N VAL A 135 -2.56 2.25 9.67
CA VAL A 135 -1.65 3.10 8.90
C VAL A 135 -0.24 2.92 9.42
N GLU A 136 0.71 2.74 8.50
CA GLU A 136 2.12 2.75 8.80
C GLU A 136 2.69 4.14 8.47
N LEU A 137 3.58 4.65 9.31
CA LEU A 137 4.22 5.95 9.12
C LEU A 137 5.54 5.77 8.38
N VAL A 138 5.58 6.18 7.12
CA VAL A 138 6.77 6.07 6.27
C VAL A 138 7.49 7.41 6.25
N ASN A 139 8.63 7.49 6.96
CA ASN A 139 9.43 8.71 7.06
C ASN A 139 10.42 8.84 5.90
N CYS A 140 10.14 9.77 4.99
CA CYS A 140 11.01 10.09 3.86
C CYS A 140 12.29 10.87 4.21
N LYS A 141 12.46 11.30 5.47
CA LYS A 141 13.63 12.07 5.93
C LYS A 141 14.74 11.22 6.56
N GLN A 142 14.60 9.89 6.54
CA GLN A 142 15.67 9.01 7.02
C GLN A 142 17.00 9.33 6.30
N PRO A 143 18.14 9.29 7.01
CA PRO A 143 19.45 9.66 6.45
C PRO A 143 19.77 8.90 5.16
N ASP A 144 19.46 7.61 5.12
CA ASP A 144 19.72 6.74 3.96
C ASP A 144 18.95 7.17 2.71
N LEU A 145 17.78 7.80 2.89
CA LEU A 145 16.92 8.29 1.81
C LEU A 145 17.29 9.70 1.35
N GLN A 146 18.19 10.41 2.05
CA GLN A 146 18.63 11.77 1.68
C GLN A 146 19.84 11.79 0.76
N ASN A 147 20.49 10.65 0.54
CA ASN A 147 21.66 10.56 -0.32
C ASN A 147 21.26 10.68 -1.80
N PRO A 148 22.06 11.38 -2.63
CA PRO A 148 21.86 11.40 -4.06
C PRO A 148 21.89 9.99 -4.65
N ALA A 149 21.05 9.77 -5.66
CA ALA A 149 21.01 8.52 -6.40
C ALA A 149 21.27 8.80 -7.87
N HIS A 150 22.09 7.94 -8.49
CA HIS A 150 22.45 8.02 -9.90
C HIS A 150 22.17 6.70 -10.59
N GLY A 151 21.81 6.77 -11.86
CA GLY A 151 21.67 5.61 -12.74
C GLY A 151 22.15 5.95 -14.15
N MET A 152 22.78 4.96 -14.78
CA MET A 152 23.34 5.09 -16.12
C MET A 152 22.95 3.91 -17.00
N HIS A 153 22.64 4.19 -18.26
CA HIS A 153 22.49 3.17 -19.29
C HIS A 153 23.26 3.59 -20.54
N LYS A 154 24.28 2.81 -20.89
CA LYS A 154 25.09 2.99 -22.09
C LYS A 154 24.85 1.86 -23.09
N VAL A 155 24.77 2.21 -24.37
CA VAL A 155 24.77 1.23 -25.46
C VAL A 155 25.95 1.52 -26.38
N ASP A 156 26.84 0.54 -26.49
CA ASP A 156 27.95 0.53 -27.44
C ASP A 156 27.48 -0.01 -28.80
N GLN A 157 27.97 0.62 -29.88
CA GLN A 157 27.46 0.36 -31.23
C GLN A 157 28.52 -0.16 -32.19
N SER A 158 29.54 -0.84 -31.67
CA SER A 158 30.56 -1.52 -32.47
C SER A 158 30.00 -2.56 -33.46
N LEU A 159 28.76 -3.02 -33.26
CA LEU A 159 28.13 -4.08 -34.06
C LEU A 159 27.15 -3.59 -35.14
N PHE A 160 26.86 -2.29 -35.23
CA PHE A 160 25.82 -1.76 -36.13
C PHE A 160 26.34 -0.67 -37.07
N TYR A 161 27.25 -0.97 -38.01
CA TYR A 161 27.67 -0.20 -39.22
C TYR A 161 27.79 1.36 -39.18
N PHE A 162 27.55 2.00 -38.04
CA PHE A 162 27.62 3.42 -37.77
C PHE A 162 28.90 3.63 -36.98
N ALA A 163 29.73 4.57 -37.45
CA ALA A 163 30.99 4.94 -36.81
C ALA A 163 30.89 4.89 -35.27
N ASN A 164 31.82 4.15 -34.64
CA ASN A 164 32.02 3.93 -33.20
C ASN A 164 31.48 5.08 -32.32
N THR A 165 30.18 5.08 -32.06
CA THR A 165 29.51 6.13 -31.28
C THR A 165 28.58 5.46 -30.29
N SER A 166 28.97 5.44 -29.03
CA SER A 166 28.13 5.04 -27.91
C SER A 166 27.12 6.14 -27.60
N MET A 167 25.95 5.75 -27.11
CA MET A 167 24.93 6.67 -26.58
C MET A 167 24.71 6.31 -25.12
N GLU A 168 24.69 7.32 -24.26
CA GLU A 168 24.64 7.15 -22.81
C GLU A 168 23.56 8.05 -22.21
N LEU A 169 22.77 7.48 -21.30
CA LEU A 169 21.74 8.17 -20.53
C LEU A 169 22.18 8.15 -19.07
N ASN A 170 22.37 9.34 -18.51
CA ASN A 170 22.69 9.57 -17.10
C ASN A 170 21.49 10.24 -16.42
N VAL A 171 21.11 9.75 -15.24
CA VAL A 171 19.99 10.28 -14.45
C VAL A 171 20.42 10.40 -13.01
N GLU A 172 20.16 11.56 -12.41
CA GLU A 172 20.43 11.81 -11.00
C GLU A 172 19.18 12.33 -10.30
N LEU A 173 19.03 11.91 -9.04
CA LEU A 173 18.11 12.49 -8.07
C LEU A 173 18.92 12.98 -6.87
N PRO A 174 18.53 14.09 -6.23
CA PRO A 174 19.21 14.55 -5.03
C PRO A 174 18.96 13.65 -3.82
N ARG A 175 17.88 12.85 -3.85
CA ARG A 175 17.45 11.94 -2.77
C ARG A 175 16.46 10.89 -3.30
N THR A 176 16.16 9.87 -2.52
CA THR A 176 15.26 8.77 -2.92
C THR A 176 13.96 8.68 -2.12
N GLY A 177 13.84 9.38 -0.99
CA GLY A 177 12.59 9.48 -0.23
C GLY A 177 11.78 10.71 -0.63
N PHE A 178 10.50 10.58 -0.99
CA PHE A 178 9.64 11.72 -1.33
C PHE A 178 8.25 11.58 -0.74
N LYS A 179 7.60 12.71 -0.44
CA LYS A 179 6.23 12.69 0.07
C LYS A 179 5.21 12.66 -1.06
N LEU A 180 4.00 12.26 -0.72
CA LEU A 180 2.85 12.45 -1.60
C LEU A 180 2.70 13.92 -1.98
N GLU A 181 2.30 14.17 -3.23
CA GLU A 181 2.13 15.51 -3.81
C GLU A 181 3.41 16.35 -3.94
N GLU A 182 4.57 15.78 -3.58
CA GLU A 182 5.87 16.42 -3.74
C GLU A 182 6.37 16.34 -5.20
N ASP A 183 7.19 17.34 -5.56
CA ASP A 183 7.90 17.43 -6.82
C ASP A 183 9.27 16.72 -6.72
N VAL A 184 9.53 15.80 -7.64
CA VAL A 184 10.79 15.05 -7.73
C VAL A 184 11.71 15.74 -8.73
N PRO A 185 12.73 16.50 -8.30
CA PRO A 185 13.71 17.09 -9.20
C PRO A 185 14.62 16.01 -9.79
N LEU A 186 14.86 16.08 -11.09
CA LEU A 186 15.71 15.16 -11.84
C LEU A 186 16.80 15.95 -12.56
N THR A 187 18.01 15.39 -12.63
CA THR A 187 19.03 15.82 -13.59
C THR A 187 19.20 14.72 -14.61
N ILE A 188 19.01 15.02 -15.89
CA ILE A 188 19.11 14.04 -16.97
C ILE A 188 20.19 14.51 -17.94
N GLY A 189 21.22 13.70 -18.14
CA GLY A 189 22.27 13.89 -19.14
C GLY A 189 22.13 12.87 -20.26
N VAL A 190 22.29 13.31 -21.51
CA VAL A 190 22.41 12.40 -22.65
C VAL A 190 23.64 12.73 -23.47
N ASP A 191 24.51 11.72 -23.62
CA ASP A 191 25.77 11.81 -24.34
C ASP A 191 25.74 11.01 -25.65
N GLY A 192 26.57 11.45 -26.61
CA GLY A 192 26.80 10.74 -27.86
C GLY A 192 25.61 10.70 -28.83
N CYS A 193 24.53 11.44 -28.54
CA CYS A 193 23.42 11.49 -29.47
C CYS A 193 23.66 12.51 -30.59
N LYS A 194 23.51 12.05 -31.84
CA LYS A 194 23.63 12.87 -33.07
C LYS A 194 22.29 13.03 -33.81
N SER A 195 21.19 12.63 -33.19
CA SER A 195 19.84 12.68 -33.76
C SER A 195 18.84 13.26 -32.77
N ARG A 196 17.62 13.58 -33.22
CA ARG A 196 16.57 14.08 -32.31
C ARG A 196 16.21 12.99 -31.29
N ILE A 197 16.15 13.37 -30.01
CA ILE A 197 15.77 12.47 -28.91
C ILE A 197 14.41 12.87 -28.36
N SER A 198 13.60 11.86 -28.02
CA SER A 198 12.42 12.03 -27.18
C SER A 198 12.70 11.46 -25.78
N LEU A 199 12.59 12.31 -24.77
CA LEU A 199 12.78 11.94 -23.37
C LEU A 199 11.44 11.85 -22.64
N THR A 200 11.30 10.87 -21.77
CA THR A 200 10.13 10.73 -20.91
C THR A 200 10.57 10.25 -19.53
N ALA A 201 10.17 10.97 -18.49
CA ALA A 201 10.30 10.58 -17.09
C ALA A 201 8.93 10.12 -16.56
N ARG A 202 8.91 9.06 -15.75
CA ARG A 202 7.70 8.49 -15.16
C ARG A 202 7.94 8.07 -13.73
N LEU A 203 6.90 8.18 -12.91
CA LEU A 203 6.81 7.44 -11.66
C LEU A 203 6.11 6.13 -11.97
N VAL A 204 6.80 5.01 -11.75
CA VAL A 204 6.27 3.67 -11.97
C VAL A 204 6.01 3.05 -10.62
N ARG A 205 4.77 2.61 -10.38
CA ARG A 205 4.37 1.81 -9.22
C ARG A 205 4.39 0.34 -9.60
N ARG A 206 4.92 -0.50 -8.72
CA ARG A 206 4.89 -1.94 -8.86
C ARG A 206 4.27 -2.53 -7.61
N ALA A 207 3.25 -3.35 -7.77
CA ALA A 207 2.56 -4.01 -6.68
C ALA A 207 2.69 -5.52 -6.81
N THR A 208 3.14 -6.23 -5.79
CA THR A 208 3.11 -7.70 -5.79
C THR A 208 2.23 -8.16 -4.66
N ALA A 209 1.32 -9.10 -4.92
CA ALA A 209 0.44 -9.66 -3.90
C ALA A 209 0.69 -11.17 -3.77
N GLY A 210 0.76 -11.70 -2.56
CA GLY A 210 0.93 -13.14 -2.43
C GLY A 210 1.05 -13.60 -0.99
N VAL A 211 0.05 -14.34 -0.52
CA VAL A 211 0.09 -15.01 0.78
C VAL A 211 0.49 -16.46 0.53
N HIS A 212 1.77 -16.81 0.71
CA HIS A 212 2.31 -18.16 0.47
C HIS A 212 2.18 -18.70 -0.97
N GLY A 213 2.15 -17.81 -1.96
CA GLY A 213 2.09 -18.12 -3.38
C GLY A 213 2.00 -16.81 -4.17
N ALA A 214 2.96 -16.55 -5.05
CA ALA A 214 3.14 -15.24 -5.67
C ALA A 214 2.16 -15.00 -6.82
N LEU A 215 1.25 -14.04 -6.64
CA LEU A 215 0.55 -13.39 -7.74
C LEU A 215 1.23 -12.05 -8.00
N THR A 216 2.07 -11.99 -9.02
CA THR A 216 2.64 -10.71 -9.44
C THR A 216 1.54 -9.91 -10.12
N ILE A 217 1.14 -8.79 -9.52
CA ILE A 217 0.23 -7.84 -10.15
C ILE A 217 1.11 -6.84 -10.94
N ASP A 218 0.73 -6.54 -12.17
CA ASP A 218 1.58 -5.83 -13.12
C ASP A 218 1.91 -4.39 -12.70
N ALA A 219 2.93 -3.80 -13.34
CA ALA A 219 3.43 -2.47 -13.07
C ALA A 219 2.51 -1.38 -13.64
N GLU A 220 2.04 -0.47 -12.77
CA GLU A 220 1.20 0.66 -13.16
C GLU A 220 2.03 1.95 -13.29
N LYS A 221 1.75 2.74 -14.33
CA LYS A 221 2.38 4.06 -14.53
C LYS A 221 1.53 5.13 -13.84
N VAL A 222 1.97 5.59 -12.69
CA VAL A 222 1.18 6.45 -11.81
C VAL A 222 1.38 7.94 -12.10
N ALA A 223 2.53 8.32 -12.66
CA ALA A 223 2.72 9.67 -13.21
C ALA A 223 3.66 9.66 -14.42
N LYS A 224 3.49 10.65 -15.31
CA LYS A 224 4.29 10.79 -16.53
C LYS A 224 4.52 12.25 -16.88
N VAL A 225 5.78 12.60 -17.08
CA VAL A 225 6.20 13.88 -17.68
C VAL A 225 6.93 13.58 -18.98
N ALA A 226 6.39 14.08 -20.09
CA ALA A 226 7.09 14.07 -21.37
C ALA A 226 7.94 15.34 -21.48
N LEU A 227 9.22 15.19 -21.81
CA LEU A 227 10.14 16.31 -21.93
C LEU A 227 10.24 16.76 -23.39
N LYS A 228 10.46 18.06 -23.60
CA LYS A 228 10.62 18.63 -24.95
C LYS A 228 11.78 17.92 -25.66
N SER A 229 11.50 17.43 -26.86
CA SER A 229 12.53 16.88 -27.74
C SER A 229 13.57 17.95 -28.08
N CYS A 230 14.85 17.61 -27.96
CA CYS A 230 15.93 18.49 -28.39
C CYS A 230 16.63 17.91 -29.62
N LYS A 231 17.30 18.81 -30.36
CA LYS A 231 18.31 18.42 -31.34
C LYS A 231 19.66 18.22 -30.61
N PRO A 232 20.52 17.34 -31.12
CA PRO A 232 21.81 17.00 -30.51
C PRO A 232 22.77 18.20 -30.46
N SER A 233 23.67 18.23 -29.46
CA SER A 233 24.86 19.08 -29.52
C SER A 233 25.77 18.57 -30.64
N GLN A 234 26.19 19.45 -31.55
CA GLN A 234 27.08 19.10 -32.66
C GLN A 234 28.53 18.80 -32.21
N ASN A 235 28.90 19.15 -30.97
CA ASN A 235 30.30 19.15 -30.51
C ASN A 235 30.60 18.15 -29.38
N GLY A 236 29.80 17.10 -29.22
CA GLY A 236 30.00 16.11 -28.14
C GLY A 236 29.65 16.61 -26.74
N THR A 237 28.94 17.74 -26.63
CA THR A 237 28.47 18.27 -25.34
C THR A 237 27.28 17.46 -24.83
N THR A 238 27.32 17.05 -23.57
CA THR A 238 26.18 16.50 -22.83
C THR A 238 25.00 17.47 -22.91
N VAL A 239 23.84 16.99 -23.34
CA VAL A 239 22.61 17.77 -23.20
C VAL A 239 22.03 17.49 -21.83
N LEU A 240 21.81 18.54 -21.04
CA LEU A 240 21.29 18.47 -19.68
C LEU A 240 19.84 18.97 -19.63
N TRP A 241 18.99 18.22 -18.91
CA TRP A 241 17.64 18.62 -18.55
C TRP A 241 17.48 18.56 -17.04
N ALA A 242 16.79 19.55 -16.48
CA ALA A 242 16.45 19.61 -15.06
C ALA A 242 14.93 19.68 -14.83
N PRO A 243 14.15 18.65 -15.21
CA PRO A 243 12.71 18.67 -14.99
C PRO A 243 12.35 18.32 -13.55
N SER A 244 11.08 18.56 -13.22
CA SER A 244 10.47 18.05 -11.99
C SER A 244 9.30 17.12 -12.33
N LEU A 245 9.18 16.01 -11.61
CA LEU A 245 8.12 15.03 -11.73
C LEU A 245 7.21 15.08 -10.49
N LYS A 246 5.97 15.52 -10.67
CA LYS A 246 5.00 15.60 -9.57
C LYS A 246 4.47 14.22 -9.18
N ILE A 247 4.58 13.88 -7.89
CA ILE A 247 3.97 12.68 -7.31
C ILE A 247 2.47 12.95 -7.13
N PRO A 248 1.56 12.12 -7.64
CA PRO A 248 0.13 12.28 -7.42
C PRO A 248 -0.28 11.77 -6.04
N ARG A 249 -1.56 11.92 -5.68
CA ARG A 249 -2.13 11.17 -4.56
C ARG A 249 -2.10 9.69 -4.89
N THR A 250 -1.30 8.94 -4.15
CA THR A 250 -1.12 7.50 -4.31
C THR A 250 -0.81 6.87 -2.95
N ASP A 251 -0.64 5.55 -2.90
CA ASP A 251 -0.30 4.85 -1.68
C ASP A 251 1.17 5.07 -1.32
N PRO A 252 1.52 5.15 -0.03
CA PRO A 252 2.91 5.07 0.40
C PRO A 252 3.56 3.76 -0.06
N SER A 253 4.89 3.77 -0.11
CA SER A 253 5.69 2.55 -0.21
C SER A 253 5.33 1.61 0.94
N LEU A 254 5.09 0.35 0.61
CA LEU A 254 4.66 -0.68 1.54
C LEU A 254 5.48 -1.95 1.30
N LYS A 255 6.08 -2.50 2.35
CA LYS A 255 6.70 -3.82 2.31
C LYS A 255 6.00 -4.75 3.30
N SER A 256 5.40 -5.82 2.81
CA SER A 256 4.74 -6.82 3.67
C SER A 256 4.71 -8.19 3.00
N ASP A 257 4.37 -9.22 3.78
CA ASP A 257 4.22 -10.60 3.31
C ASP A 257 2.91 -10.84 2.55
N VAL A 258 2.07 -9.82 2.42
CA VAL A 258 0.74 -9.92 1.81
C VAL A 258 0.68 -9.12 0.50
N ILE A 259 1.04 -7.83 0.56
CA ILE A 259 1.20 -6.95 -0.61
C ILE A 259 2.48 -6.12 -0.43
N ASN A 260 3.27 -5.98 -1.50
CA ASN A 260 4.37 -5.02 -1.56
C ASN A 260 4.03 -3.95 -2.60
N VAL A 261 4.18 -2.68 -2.24
CA VAL A 261 4.05 -1.52 -3.14
C VAL A 261 5.38 -0.81 -3.20
N SER A 262 5.99 -0.79 -4.38
CA SER A 262 7.30 -0.17 -4.63
C SER A 262 7.22 0.84 -5.78
N TYR A 263 8.12 1.80 -5.77
CA TYR A 263 8.17 2.85 -6.78
C TYR A 263 9.57 2.99 -7.37
N CYS A 264 9.63 3.35 -8.65
CA CYS A 264 10.85 3.84 -9.26
C CYS A 264 10.58 5.03 -10.18
N VAL A 265 11.58 5.91 -10.28
CA VAL A 265 11.63 6.92 -11.33
C VAL A 265 12.25 6.26 -12.56
N GLN A 266 11.46 6.13 -13.62
CA GLN A 266 11.89 5.59 -14.90
C GLN A 266 12.10 6.71 -15.91
N VAL A 267 13.32 6.86 -16.41
CA VAL A 267 13.66 7.78 -17.51
C VAL A 267 13.99 6.99 -18.75
N THR A 268 13.38 7.38 -19.87
CA THR A 268 13.57 6.72 -21.16
C THR A 268 13.99 7.72 -22.23
N ALA A 269 15.02 7.38 -23.00
CA ALA A 269 15.46 8.13 -24.17
C ALA A 269 15.21 7.30 -25.43
N LYS A 270 14.45 7.85 -26.37
CA LYS A 270 14.15 7.24 -27.66
C LYS A 270 14.71 8.08 -28.80
N SER A 271 15.41 7.44 -29.73
CA SER A 271 15.82 8.01 -31.01
C SER A 271 15.32 7.09 -32.14
N GLN A 272 15.11 7.65 -33.34
CA GLN A 272 14.51 6.95 -34.47
C GLN A 272 15.34 5.75 -34.96
N TRP A 273 16.67 5.81 -34.82
CA TRP A 273 17.60 4.84 -35.43
C TRP A 273 18.47 4.12 -34.39
N ARG A 274 18.14 4.27 -33.11
CA ARG A 274 18.99 3.84 -31.99
C ARG A 274 18.14 3.09 -30.97
N PRO A 275 18.70 2.08 -30.28
CA PRO A 275 17.99 1.36 -29.23
C PRO A 275 17.57 2.32 -28.11
N LYS A 276 16.43 1.99 -27.47
CA LYS A 276 15.90 2.77 -26.35
C LYS A 276 16.84 2.63 -25.15
N LEU A 277 17.26 3.75 -24.58
CA LEU A 277 17.90 3.76 -23.26
C LEU A 277 16.85 3.90 -22.17
N CYS A 278 17.08 3.24 -21.04
CA CYS A 278 16.17 3.20 -19.91
C CYS A 278 16.96 3.12 -18.60
N VAL A 279 16.72 4.07 -17.70
CA VAL A 279 17.25 4.07 -16.34
C VAL A 279 16.07 4.02 -15.38
N GLU A 280 16.18 3.20 -14.35
CA GLU A 280 15.21 3.11 -13.25
C GLU A 280 15.93 3.30 -11.92
N ILE A 281 15.49 4.28 -11.14
CA ILE A 281 16.04 4.56 -9.81
C ILE A 281 14.92 4.33 -8.78
N PRO A 282 15.08 3.36 -7.85
CA PRO A 282 14.10 3.12 -6.80
C PRO A 282 13.87 4.36 -5.92
N VAL A 283 12.62 4.61 -5.55
CA VAL A 283 12.25 5.69 -4.64
C VAL A 283 11.26 5.19 -3.59
N ILE A 284 11.30 5.80 -2.41
CA ILE A 284 10.38 5.56 -1.31
C ILE A 284 9.38 6.71 -1.25
N ILE A 285 8.09 6.39 -1.35
CA ILE A 285 7.00 7.35 -1.20
C ILE A 285 6.46 7.25 0.22
N GLY A 286 6.43 8.34 0.97
CA GLY A 286 5.94 8.33 2.34
C GLY A 286 4.80 9.30 2.62
N ASN A 287 4.21 9.13 3.79
CA ASN A 287 3.02 9.85 4.26
C ASN A 287 3.28 10.74 5.48
N VAL A 288 4.49 10.76 6.04
CA VAL A 288 4.84 11.62 7.18
C VAL A 288 6.05 12.51 6.91
N SER A 289 6.13 13.56 7.71
CA SER A 289 7.07 14.67 7.58
C SER A 289 7.90 14.88 8.84
N MET A 290 8.34 13.82 9.52
CA MET A 290 9.09 13.98 10.77
C MET A 290 10.56 14.26 10.47
#